data_AF-A0A4Q2DXJ4-F1
#
_entry.id   AF-A0A4Q2DXJ4-F1
#
_cell.length_a   1.000
_cell.length_b   1.000
_cell.length_c   1.000
_cell.angle_alpha   90.00
_cell.angle_beta   90.00
_cell.angle_gamma   90.00
#
_symmetry.space_group_name_H-M   'P 1'
#
loop_
_entity.id
_entity.type
_entity.pdbx_description
1 polymer ?
#
loop_
_entity_poly.entity_id
_entity_poly.type
_entity_poly.pdbx_seq_one_letter_code
_entity_poly.pdbx_strand_id
1 'polypeptide(L)'
;MILRLACYFPADEPSFIPVEIDSDAYVKQLLEVIHEKLKARSQDVRLRDLRLYQQTDLPMEPEEDASERARKWLHEHSAKGHLLPTKKLTAIFPASLSDDVFHILIDSPVATPKRSASPLLQHDLLKRTRLAQDAPSQVARSSTYKSIQHDPFEKILDDRPSPDADIAPIALLYHGFGHFEDIIACRKATDIEQFKPAVDKFAEAMSRFYLFEDERRDAGLPLLNIILAIRGGAATPLLSAAAIGSVRSGAHSVGRHDGPITVVEFKNELNGIGALPHVEAVANAAHLHARIDGWRHLFQEWRIPYLGITIIDHEVRFYAIVLLGHQYRVVSLTPALSCLQSASSGKEREALYRAFAAASELQAHIVADVELHLNTPSSPIPDGTYRLPAISKLCNYGSPSGYIDFEIECSGDVKSLILVKFSRTYCIELHDYCFKQGHAPRILGFEHLPGGCLSHG
;
A
#
# COMPACT_ATOMS: atom_id res chain seq x y z
N MET A 1 49.35 -39.19 -8.90
CA MET A 1 49.93 -37.96 -9.51
C MET A 1 49.14 -36.79 -8.93
N ILE A 2 49.75 -35.66 -8.57
CA ILE A 2 48.97 -34.57 -7.95
C ILE A 2 48.40 -33.67 -9.04
N LEU A 3 47.07 -33.50 -9.05
CA LEU A 3 46.37 -32.51 -9.86
C LEU A 3 46.29 -31.20 -9.11
N ARG A 4 46.58 -30.10 -9.81
CA ARG A 4 46.34 -28.73 -9.35
C ARG A 4 45.13 -28.18 -10.08
N LEU A 5 44.05 -27.99 -9.34
CA LEU A 5 42.76 -27.58 -9.86
C LEU A 5 42.45 -26.15 -9.43
N ALA A 6 42.23 -25.30 -10.42
CA ALA A 6 41.77 -23.93 -10.24
C ALA A 6 40.25 -23.92 -10.16
N CYS A 7 39.70 -23.87 -8.94
CA CYS A 7 38.26 -23.91 -8.72
C CYS A 7 37.73 -22.50 -8.44
N TYR A 8 36.54 -22.20 -8.95
CA TYR A 8 35.91 -20.89 -8.76
C TYR A 8 34.47 -21.04 -8.28
N PHE A 9 34.13 -20.29 -7.23
CA PHE A 9 32.79 -20.24 -6.66
C PHE A 9 32.21 -18.83 -6.81
N PRO A 10 31.26 -18.60 -7.74
CA PRO A 10 30.75 -17.28 -8.06
C PRO A 10 29.58 -16.85 -7.14
N ALA A 11 29.75 -17.03 -5.82
CA ALA A 11 28.79 -16.56 -4.81
C ALA A 11 28.74 -15.01 -4.74
N ASP A 12 27.91 -14.46 -3.86
CA ASP A 12 27.82 -13.01 -3.62
C ASP A 12 29.19 -12.40 -3.33
N GLU A 13 30.00 -13.11 -2.53
CA GLU A 13 31.43 -12.91 -2.43
C GLU A 13 32.16 -14.00 -3.24
N PRO A 14 32.64 -13.71 -4.46
CA PRO A 14 33.28 -14.70 -5.30
C PRO A 14 34.58 -15.21 -4.67
N SER A 15 34.87 -16.49 -4.85
CA SER A 15 36.01 -17.14 -4.24
C SER A 15 36.79 -17.99 -5.22
N PHE A 16 38.08 -17.66 -5.39
CA PHE A 16 39.05 -18.52 -6.05
C PHE A 16 39.65 -19.52 -5.07
N ILE A 17 39.58 -20.82 -5.40
CA ILE A 17 39.92 -21.92 -4.49
C ILE A 17 40.90 -22.86 -5.20
N PRO A 18 42.22 -22.69 -4.97
CA PRO A 18 43.21 -23.64 -5.46
C PRO A 18 43.13 -24.94 -4.67
N VAL A 19 43.05 -26.07 -5.37
CA VAL A 19 43.00 -27.42 -4.79
C VAL A 19 44.12 -28.28 -5.34
N GLU A 20 44.88 -28.91 -4.44
CA GLU A 20 45.82 -29.98 -4.77
C GLU A 20 45.23 -31.31 -4.32
N ILE A 21 45.09 -32.28 -5.23
CA ILE A 21 44.47 -33.58 -4.94
C ILE A 21 45.10 -34.68 -5.78
N ASP A 22 45.13 -35.91 -5.27
CA ASP A 22 45.60 -37.05 -6.07
C ASP A 22 44.68 -37.27 -7.29
N SER A 23 45.26 -37.43 -8.46
CA SER A 23 44.58 -37.76 -9.71
C SER A 23 43.75 -39.03 -9.58
N ASP A 24 44.20 -40.00 -8.79
CA ASP A 24 43.46 -41.26 -8.56
C ASP A 24 42.27 -41.12 -7.60
N ALA A 25 42.09 -39.95 -7.00
CA ALA A 25 40.97 -39.65 -6.11
C ALA A 25 39.63 -39.64 -6.87
N TYR A 26 38.55 -39.83 -6.11
CA TYR A 26 37.18 -39.69 -6.58
C TYR A 26 36.70 -38.24 -6.47
N VAL A 27 35.74 -37.85 -7.32
CA VAL A 27 35.07 -36.53 -7.24
C VAL A 27 34.47 -36.28 -5.86
N LYS A 28 34.02 -37.32 -5.14
CA LYS A 28 33.57 -37.19 -3.74
C LYS A 28 34.65 -36.59 -2.82
N GLN A 29 35.91 -37.01 -2.95
CA GLN A 29 37.01 -36.51 -2.14
C GLN A 29 37.33 -35.05 -2.50
N LEU A 30 37.23 -34.70 -3.79
CA LEU A 30 37.36 -33.32 -4.24
C LEU A 30 36.26 -32.40 -3.67
N LEU A 31 35.00 -32.87 -3.65
CA LEU A 31 33.87 -32.17 -3.01
C LEU A 31 34.14 -31.90 -1.53
N GLU A 32 34.64 -32.90 -0.78
CA GLU A 32 34.99 -32.75 0.64
C GLU A 32 36.10 -31.71 0.85
N VAL A 33 37.15 -31.71 0.02
CA VAL A 33 38.25 -30.72 0.10
C VAL A 33 37.76 -29.30 -0.21
N ILE A 34 36.92 -29.13 -1.24
CA ILE A 34 36.33 -27.83 -1.60
C ILE A 34 35.43 -27.34 -0.46
N HIS A 35 34.60 -28.21 0.10
CA HIS A 35 33.70 -27.87 1.20
C HIS A 35 34.44 -27.36 2.44
N GLU A 36 35.51 -28.04 2.86
CA GLU A 36 36.32 -27.58 4.01
C GLU A 36 37.01 -26.22 3.73
N LYS A 37 37.47 -25.99 2.48
CA LYS A 37 38.05 -24.69 2.08
C LYS A 37 37.01 -23.56 2.08
N LEU A 38 35.78 -23.83 1.64
CA LEU A 38 34.66 -22.88 1.70
C LEU A 38 34.31 -22.54 3.15
N LYS A 39 34.22 -23.56 4.01
CA LYS A 39 33.93 -23.41 5.43
C LYS A 39 34.99 -22.59 6.17
N ALA A 40 36.27 -22.80 5.84
CA ALA A 40 37.39 -22.01 6.38
C ALA A 40 37.33 -20.52 5.99
N ARG A 41 36.57 -20.18 4.93
CA ARG A 41 36.32 -18.81 4.47
C ARG A 41 34.96 -18.27 4.91
N SER A 42 34.33 -18.88 5.92
CA SER A 42 33.01 -18.48 6.44
C SER A 42 31.86 -18.62 5.43
N GLN A 43 32.02 -19.44 4.38
CA GLN A 43 30.93 -19.75 3.45
C GLN A 43 30.21 -21.03 3.92
N ASP A 44 29.04 -20.88 4.53
CA ASP A 44 28.24 -21.99 5.08
C ASP A 44 27.38 -22.66 4.00
N VAL A 45 28.02 -23.55 3.23
CA VAL A 45 27.37 -24.34 2.18
C VAL A 45 27.34 -25.81 2.57
N ARG A 46 26.18 -26.46 2.56
CA ARG A 46 26.09 -27.90 2.85
C ARG A 46 26.77 -28.71 1.75
N LEU A 47 27.59 -29.69 2.14
CA LEU A 47 28.29 -30.58 1.20
C LEU A 47 27.36 -31.24 0.15
N ARG A 48 26.13 -31.61 0.56
CA ARG A 48 25.14 -32.25 -0.34
C ARG A 48 24.56 -31.31 -1.40
N ASP A 49 24.68 -30.00 -1.19
CA ASP A 49 24.16 -29.00 -2.11
C ASP A 49 25.24 -28.66 -3.16
N LEU A 50 26.54 -28.84 -2.87
CA LEU A 50 27.60 -28.55 -3.82
C LEU A 50 27.52 -29.40 -5.10
N ARG A 51 27.63 -28.72 -6.25
CA ARG A 51 27.74 -29.30 -7.59
C ARG A 51 29.02 -28.78 -8.23
N LEU A 52 29.80 -29.68 -8.82
CA LEU A 52 31.03 -29.31 -9.54
C LEU A 52 30.79 -29.48 -11.03
N TYR A 53 31.14 -28.48 -11.82
CA TYR A 53 31.13 -28.55 -13.28
C TYR A 53 32.56 -28.46 -13.78
N GLN A 54 32.93 -29.42 -14.63
CA GLN A 54 34.19 -29.33 -15.36
C GLN A 54 34.06 -28.22 -16.41
N GLN A 55 35.03 -27.31 -16.42
CA GLN A 55 35.14 -26.27 -17.42
C GLN A 55 36.59 -26.16 -17.87
N THR A 56 36.83 -25.95 -19.16
CA THR A 56 38.19 -25.81 -19.72
C THR A 56 38.41 -24.51 -20.46
N ASP A 57 37.36 -23.74 -20.72
CA ASP A 57 37.40 -22.65 -21.70
C ASP A 57 37.08 -21.27 -21.08
N LEU A 58 36.91 -21.19 -19.75
CA LEU A 58 36.61 -19.93 -19.07
C LEU A 58 37.90 -19.28 -18.55
N PRO A 59 38.38 -18.19 -19.15
CA PRO A 59 39.61 -17.53 -18.71
C PRO A 59 39.44 -16.88 -17.34
N MET A 60 40.53 -16.87 -16.56
CA MET A 60 40.55 -16.19 -15.25
C MET A 60 40.57 -14.67 -15.39
N GLU A 61 41.20 -14.16 -16.45
CA GLU A 61 41.30 -12.73 -16.76
C GLU A 61 40.28 -12.30 -17.84
N PRO A 62 39.70 -11.08 -17.74
CA PRO A 62 39.83 -10.14 -16.63
C PRO A 62 39.10 -10.64 -15.37
N GLU A 63 39.64 -10.32 -14.19
CA GLU A 63 39.03 -10.64 -12.89
C GLU A 63 37.68 -9.91 -12.68
N GLU A 64 37.57 -8.68 -13.19
CA GLU A 64 36.44 -7.77 -12.99
C GLU A 64 35.08 -8.39 -13.37
N ASP A 65 35.04 -9.13 -14.46
CA ASP A 65 33.83 -9.79 -14.98
C ASP A 65 33.87 -11.33 -14.83
N ALA A 66 34.89 -11.89 -14.16
CA ALA A 66 35.02 -13.35 -13.97
C ALA A 66 33.80 -13.97 -13.26
N SER A 67 33.23 -13.26 -12.29
CA SER A 67 32.02 -13.70 -11.58
C SER A 67 30.79 -13.74 -12.50
N GLU A 68 30.59 -12.71 -13.31
CA GLU A 68 29.47 -12.64 -14.25
C GLU A 68 29.58 -13.70 -15.34
N ARG A 69 30.78 -13.90 -15.91
CA ARG A 69 31.04 -14.94 -16.92
C ARG A 69 30.80 -16.33 -16.35
N ALA A 70 31.27 -16.61 -15.13
CA ALA A 70 31.06 -17.89 -14.46
C ALA A 70 29.57 -18.17 -14.19
N ARG A 71 28.81 -17.17 -13.72
CA ARG A 71 27.35 -17.31 -13.50
C ARG A 71 26.59 -17.54 -14.80
N LYS A 72 26.91 -16.77 -15.85
CA LYS A 72 26.31 -16.92 -17.17
C LYS A 72 26.56 -18.33 -17.71
N TRP A 73 27.79 -18.83 -17.59
CA TRP A 73 28.14 -20.17 -18.02
C TRP A 73 27.36 -21.24 -17.25
N LEU A 74 27.28 -21.14 -15.91
CA LEU A 74 26.52 -22.09 -15.08
C LEU A 74 25.03 -22.11 -15.44
N HIS A 75 24.46 -20.96 -15.78
CA HIS A 75 23.07 -20.85 -16.23
C HIS A 75 22.84 -21.58 -17.56
N GLU A 76 23.66 -21.26 -18.56
CA GLU A 76 23.57 -21.84 -19.92
C GLU A 76 23.85 -23.36 -19.94
N HIS A 77 24.64 -23.85 -18.98
CA HIS A 77 25.15 -25.22 -18.97
C HIS A 77 24.63 -26.09 -17.83
N SER A 78 23.64 -25.62 -17.07
CA SER A 78 22.99 -26.38 -15.99
C SER A 78 22.45 -27.74 -16.44
N ALA A 79 22.09 -27.89 -17.72
CA ALA A 79 21.61 -29.14 -18.32
C ALA A 79 22.73 -30.12 -18.73
N LYS A 80 24.00 -29.70 -18.81
CA LYS A 80 25.13 -30.56 -19.24
C LYS A 80 25.54 -31.63 -18.21
N GLY A 81 24.95 -31.59 -17.02
CA GLY A 81 25.23 -32.52 -15.92
C GLY A 81 26.50 -32.14 -15.15
N HIS A 82 26.44 -32.27 -13.83
CA HIS A 82 27.58 -32.02 -12.94
C HIS A 82 28.45 -33.29 -12.79
N LEU A 83 29.68 -33.10 -12.31
CA LEU A 83 30.61 -34.20 -12.03
C LEU A 83 30.01 -35.14 -10.98
N LEU A 84 29.87 -36.41 -11.35
CA LEU A 84 29.31 -37.43 -10.48
C LEU A 84 30.32 -37.84 -9.41
N PRO A 85 29.93 -37.92 -8.12
CA PRO A 85 30.84 -38.26 -7.01
C PRO A 85 31.60 -39.58 -7.17
N THR A 86 31.05 -40.52 -7.97
CA THR A 86 31.59 -41.86 -8.20
C THR A 86 32.66 -41.91 -9.30
N LYS A 87 32.89 -40.83 -10.06
CA LYS A 87 33.93 -40.78 -11.09
C LYS A 87 35.31 -40.48 -10.48
N LYS A 88 36.35 -41.06 -11.07
CA LYS A 88 37.76 -40.75 -10.76
C LYS A 88 38.21 -39.49 -11.49
N LEU A 89 39.10 -38.70 -10.88
CA LEU A 89 39.61 -37.47 -11.48
C LEU A 89 40.49 -37.74 -12.71
N THR A 90 41.27 -38.82 -12.73
CA THR A 90 42.03 -39.29 -13.91
C THR A 90 41.18 -39.53 -15.15
N ALA A 91 39.89 -39.85 -14.99
CA ALA A 91 38.96 -40.07 -16.10
C ALA A 91 38.28 -38.77 -16.58
N ILE A 92 38.45 -37.68 -15.84
CA ILE A 92 37.78 -36.39 -16.09
C ILE A 92 38.79 -35.36 -16.59
N PHE A 93 39.93 -35.23 -15.90
CA PHE A 93 40.95 -34.22 -16.18
C PHE A 93 42.16 -34.83 -16.90
N PRO A 94 42.68 -34.18 -17.95
CA PRO A 94 43.92 -34.59 -18.60
C PRO A 94 45.12 -34.41 -17.67
N ALA A 95 46.24 -35.06 -18.01
CA ALA A 95 47.47 -34.99 -17.23
C ALA A 95 48.08 -33.57 -17.17
N SER A 96 47.84 -32.75 -18.19
CA SER A 96 48.27 -31.34 -18.24
C SER A 96 47.05 -30.43 -18.29
N LEU A 97 46.99 -29.49 -17.36
CA LEU A 97 45.94 -28.49 -17.21
C LEU A 97 46.51 -27.09 -17.50
N SER A 98 45.70 -26.17 -18.00
CA SER A 98 46.14 -24.81 -18.34
C SER A 98 46.01 -23.90 -17.14
N ASP A 99 47.04 -23.12 -16.83
CA ASP A 99 47.03 -22.23 -15.65
C ASP A 99 46.18 -20.96 -15.84
N ASP A 100 45.70 -20.68 -17.05
CA ASP A 100 45.01 -19.42 -17.41
C ASP A 100 43.47 -19.52 -17.37
N VAL A 101 42.93 -20.70 -17.06
CA VAL A 101 41.49 -20.97 -17.10
C VAL A 101 40.99 -21.61 -15.80
N PHE A 102 39.72 -21.37 -15.48
CA PHE A 102 39.06 -22.11 -14.41
C PHE A 102 38.82 -23.56 -14.84
N HIS A 103 39.30 -24.50 -14.03
CA HIS A 103 39.15 -25.94 -14.25
C HIS A 103 37.80 -26.46 -13.75
N ILE A 104 37.31 -25.87 -12.66
CA ILE A 104 36.08 -26.27 -12.00
C ILE A 104 35.27 -25.03 -11.64
N LEU A 105 34.01 -25.03 -12.06
CA LEU A 105 33.01 -24.12 -11.53
C LEU A 105 32.22 -24.83 -10.44
N ILE A 106 32.18 -24.19 -9.27
CA ILE A 106 31.43 -24.66 -8.12
C ILE A 106 30.08 -23.97 -8.17
N ASP A 107 29.03 -24.77 -8.11
CA ASP A 107 27.66 -24.30 -7.93
C ASP A 107 27.18 -24.82 -6.58
N SER A 108 26.39 -23.99 -5.91
CA SER A 108 25.66 -24.40 -4.74
C SER A 108 24.23 -23.95 -4.95
N PRO A 109 23.36 -24.84 -5.46
CA PRO A 109 21.93 -24.70 -5.31
C PRO A 109 21.58 -24.99 -3.84
N VAL A 110 22.08 -24.16 -2.93
CA VAL A 110 21.30 -23.84 -1.73
C VAL A 110 19.96 -23.42 -2.27
N ALA A 111 18.88 -24.02 -1.75
CA ALA A 111 17.50 -23.60 -2.02
C ALA A 111 17.53 -22.10 -2.23
N THR A 112 17.31 -21.68 -3.49
CA THR A 112 17.43 -20.28 -3.99
C THR A 112 17.39 -19.36 -2.79
N PRO A 113 18.45 -18.60 -2.42
CA PRO A 113 18.40 -17.72 -1.26
C PRO A 113 17.08 -17.00 -1.35
N LYS A 114 16.13 -17.43 -0.52
CA LYS A 114 14.67 -17.41 -0.76
C LYS A 114 14.40 -16.16 -1.56
N ARG A 115 14.34 -16.27 -2.93
CA ARG A 115 14.75 -15.22 -3.92
C ARG A 115 14.90 -13.93 -3.14
N SER A 116 16.06 -13.29 -2.88
CA SER A 116 16.06 -12.02 -2.12
C SER A 116 14.83 -11.25 -2.57
N ALA A 117 13.80 -11.25 -1.71
CA ALA A 117 12.43 -11.25 -2.24
C ALA A 117 12.39 -9.98 -3.03
N SER A 118 12.25 -10.07 -4.36
CA SER A 118 11.99 -8.90 -5.17
C SER A 118 10.93 -8.18 -4.36
N PRO A 119 11.22 -6.98 -3.82
CA PRO A 119 10.51 -6.43 -2.68
C PRO A 119 9.04 -6.68 -2.92
N LEU A 120 8.41 -7.48 -2.05
CA LEU A 120 7.06 -7.98 -2.31
C LEU A 120 6.22 -6.75 -2.65
N LEU A 121 5.65 -6.74 -3.85
CA LEU A 121 4.88 -5.59 -4.31
C LEU A 121 3.80 -5.32 -3.26
N GLN A 122 3.47 -4.05 -3.02
CA GLN A 122 2.47 -3.70 -2.00
C GLN A 122 1.14 -4.45 -2.21
N HIS A 123 0.79 -4.72 -3.48
CA HIS A 123 -0.34 -5.57 -3.84
C HIS A 123 -0.22 -7.03 -3.37
N ASP A 124 0.96 -7.63 -3.49
CA ASP A 124 1.23 -9.00 -3.04
C ASP A 124 1.23 -9.09 -1.50
N LEU A 125 1.68 -8.04 -0.82
CA LEU A 125 1.57 -7.93 0.64
C LEU A 125 0.11 -7.82 1.06
N LEU A 126 -0.66 -6.94 0.44
CA LEU A 126 -2.09 -6.77 0.69
C LEU A 126 -2.84 -8.10 0.54
N LYS A 127 -2.59 -8.84 -0.55
CA LYS A 127 -3.20 -10.16 -0.79
C LYS A 127 -2.98 -11.15 0.34
N ARG A 128 -1.91 -11.01 1.13
CA ARG A 128 -1.59 -11.92 2.24
C ARG A 128 -2.19 -11.48 3.57
N THR A 129 -2.70 -10.25 3.65
CA THR A 129 -3.31 -9.73 4.88
C THR A 129 -4.56 -10.51 5.25
N ARG A 130 -4.86 -10.55 6.54
CA ARG A 130 -6.11 -11.13 7.06
C ARG A 130 -7.33 -10.38 6.54
N LEU A 131 -7.21 -9.06 6.34
CA LEU A 131 -8.27 -8.23 5.75
C LEU A 131 -8.68 -8.71 4.36
N ALA A 132 -7.72 -9.17 3.55
CA ALA A 132 -7.98 -9.67 2.20
C ALA A 132 -8.33 -11.17 2.14
N GLN A 133 -7.92 -11.96 3.14
CA GLN A 133 -8.09 -13.42 3.14
C GLN A 133 -9.33 -13.89 3.91
N ASP A 134 -9.52 -13.38 5.12
CA ASP A 134 -10.65 -13.78 5.98
C ASP A 134 -11.94 -13.11 5.49
N ALA A 135 -13.10 -13.73 5.76
CA ALA A 135 -14.38 -13.12 5.41
C ALA A 135 -14.57 -11.77 6.15
N PRO A 136 -15.09 -10.71 5.48
CA PRO A 136 -15.24 -9.38 6.08
C PRO A 136 -15.92 -9.37 7.45
N SER A 137 -17.04 -10.11 7.58
CA SER A 137 -17.77 -10.25 8.84
C SER A 137 -17.00 -10.99 9.94
N GLN A 138 -16.02 -11.83 9.61
CA GLN A 138 -15.16 -12.52 10.57
C GLN A 138 -14.04 -11.61 11.08
N VAL A 139 -13.43 -10.83 10.18
CA VAL A 139 -12.39 -9.85 10.52
C VAL A 139 -12.94 -8.76 11.44
N ALA A 140 -14.14 -8.29 11.13
CA ALA A 140 -14.81 -7.25 11.87
C ALA A 140 -15.31 -7.67 13.27
N ARG A 141 -15.27 -8.96 13.64
CA ARG A 141 -15.59 -9.41 15.01
C ARG A 141 -14.64 -8.76 16.00
N SER A 142 -15.17 -8.31 17.14
CA SER A 142 -14.38 -7.55 18.12
C SER A 142 -13.13 -8.30 18.61
N SER A 143 -13.19 -9.63 18.78
CA SER A 143 -12.02 -10.43 19.17
C SER A 143 -10.96 -10.49 18.06
N THR A 144 -11.39 -10.72 16.82
CA THR A 144 -10.51 -10.76 15.64
C THR A 144 -9.86 -9.41 15.37
N TYR A 145 -10.66 -8.35 15.33
CA TYR A 145 -10.18 -6.98 15.16
C TYR A 145 -9.17 -6.60 16.26
N LYS A 146 -9.46 -6.88 17.55
CA LYS A 146 -8.49 -6.65 18.63
C LYS A 146 -7.17 -7.39 18.40
N SER A 147 -7.23 -8.64 17.93
CA SER A 147 -6.03 -9.40 17.59
C SER A 147 -5.24 -8.78 16.43
N ILE A 148 -5.92 -8.26 15.41
CA ILE A 148 -5.30 -7.59 14.25
C ILE A 148 -4.64 -6.27 14.70
N GLN A 149 -5.27 -5.53 15.59
CA GLN A 149 -4.74 -4.27 16.13
C GLN A 149 -3.43 -4.43 16.91
N HIS A 150 -3.09 -5.64 17.35
CA HIS A 150 -1.82 -5.95 18.01
C HIS A 150 -0.67 -6.26 17.05
N ASP A 151 -0.94 -6.48 15.77
CA ASP A 151 0.06 -6.75 14.74
C ASP A 151 0.31 -5.47 13.92
N PRO A 152 1.50 -4.83 14.04
CA PRO A 152 1.80 -3.60 13.30
C PRO A 152 1.72 -3.70 11.78
N PHE A 153 1.79 -4.92 11.21
CA PHE A 153 1.70 -5.17 9.77
C PHE A 153 0.25 -5.32 9.29
N GLU A 154 -0.62 -5.91 10.13
CA GLU A 154 -2.03 -6.15 9.81
C GLU A 154 -2.97 -5.04 10.34
N LYS A 155 -2.47 -4.20 11.25
CA LYS A 155 -3.24 -3.15 11.92
C LYS A 155 -3.99 -2.26 10.93
N ILE A 156 -5.28 -2.01 11.22
CA ILE A 156 -6.03 -0.90 10.62
C ILE A 156 -5.67 0.36 11.40
N LEU A 157 -5.19 1.39 10.69
CA LEU A 157 -4.80 2.65 11.30
C LEU A 157 -6.08 3.46 11.57
N ASP A 158 -6.70 3.30 12.73
CA ASP A 158 -7.97 3.94 13.11
C ASP A 158 -7.90 4.60 14.51
N ASP A 159 -6.68 4.92 14.97
CA ASP A 159 -6.37 5.49 16.28
C ASP A 159 -6.76 4.62 17.47
N ARG A 160 -6.94 3.31 17.24
CA ARG A 160 -7.22 2.32 18.28
C ARG A 160 -6.05 1.34 18.42
N PRO A 161 -5.81 0.80 19.63
CA PRO A 161 -6.36 1.28 20.90
C PRO A 161 -5.78 2.64 21.34
N SER A 162 -4.78 3.17 20.62
CA SER A 162 -4.15 4.46 20.86
C SER A 162 -3.94 5.20 19.53
N PRO A 163 -3.82 6.54 19.56
CA PRO A 163 -3.59 7.35 18.36
C PRO A 163 -2.41 6.85 17.51
N ASP A 164 -2.57 6.90 16.19
CA ASP A 164 -1.55 6.55 15.21
C ASP A 164 -0.63 7.76 14.95
N ALA A 165 0.22 8.08 15.93
CA ALA A 165 1.01 9.32 15.96
C ALA A 165 1.94 9.54 14.74
N ASP A 166 2.37 8.46 14.08
CA ASP A 166 3.26 8.49 12.91
C ASP A 166 2.50 8.57 11.58
N ILE A 167 1.17 8.69 11.60
CA ILE A 167 0.31 8.76 10.42
C ILE A 167 -0.22 10.18 10.28
N ALA A 168 -0.06 10.77 9.10
CA ALA A 168 -0.59 12.10 8.84
C ALA A 168 -2.14 12.15 8.98
N PRO A 169 -2.71 13.30 9.36
CA PRO A 169 -4.15 13.54 9.28
C PRO A 169 -4.73 13.14 7.92
N ILE A 170 -5.94 12.57 7.90
CA ILE A 170 -6.53 11.96 6.71
C ILE A 170 -6.68 12.95 5.55
N ALA A 171 -7.02 14.20 5.84
CA ALA A 171 -7.13 15.27 4.86
C ALA A 171 -5.78 15.67 4.23
N LEU A 172 -4.64 15.38 4.87
CA LEU A 172 -3.30 15.52 4.27
C LEU A 172 -2.87 14.31 3.45
N LEU A 173 -3.52 13.15 3.64
CA LEU A 173 -3.23 11.94 2.87
C LEU A 173 -3.95 11.95 1.52
N TYR A 174 -5.08 12.66 1.42
CA TYR A 174 -5.83 12.85 0.18
C TYR A 174 -6.71 14.11 0.25
N HIS A 175 -6.56 15.01 -0.73
CA HIS A 175 -7.18 16.34 -0.73
C HIS A 175 -8.72 16.31 -0.76
N GLY A 176 -9.32 15.30 -1.40
CA GLY A 176 -10.78 15.16 -1.45
C GLY A 176 -11.40 15.04 -0.05
N PHE A 177 -10.68 14.48 0.92
CA PHE A 177 -11.18 14.38 2.29
C PHE A 177 -11.21 15.74 3.01
N GLY A 178 -10.21 16.61 2.77
CA GLY A 178 -10.25 17.99 3.27
C GLY A 178 -11.42 18.77 2.65
N HIS A 179 -11.63 18.61 1.34
CA HIS A 179 -12.77 19.24 0.66
C HIS A 179 -14.13 18.79 1.21
N PHE A 180 -14.26 17.51 1.58
CA PHE A 180 -15.45 17.01 2.25
C PHE A 180 -15.72 17.78 3.56
N GLU A 181 -14.70 17.93 4.41
CA GLU A 181 -14.80 18.65 5.68
C GLU A 181 -15.16 20.13 5.47
N ASP A 182 -14.59 20.78 4.45
CA ASP A 182 -14.91 22.15 4.06
C ASP A 182 -16.39 22.32 3.69
N ILE A 183 -16.96 21.38 2.92
CA ILE A 183 -18.38 21.42 2.54
C ILE A 183 -19.29 21.29 3.76
N ILE A 184 -18.94 20.41 4.70
CA ILE A 184 -19.69 20.25 5.96
C ILE A 184 -19.69 21.56 6.76
N ALA A 185 -18.54 22.20 6.87
CA ALA A 185 -18.34 23.42 7.66
C ALA A 185 -18.96 24.66 6.99
N CYS A 186 -18.90 24.77 5.66
CA CYS A 186 -19.28 25.95 4.91
C CYS A 186 -20.64 25.79 4.20
N ARG A 187 -21.67 26.49 4.68
CA ARG A 187 -23.04 26.46 4.12
C ARG A 187 -23.16 26.84 2.64
N LYS A 188 -22.18 27.55 2.08
CA LYS A 188 -22.19 28.05 0.70
C LYS A 188 -21.32 27.23 -0.25
N ALA A 189 -20.58 26.24 0.27
CA ALA A 189 -19.63 25.48 -0.53
C ALA A 189 -20.30 24.63 -1.61
N THR A 190 -21.55 24.22 -1.40
CA THR A 190 -22.28 23.43 -2.38
C THR A 190 -23.80 23.68 -2.30
N ASP A 191 -24.49 23.54 -3.43
CA ASP A 191 -25.96 23.62 -3.48
C ASP A 191 -26.59 22.34 -2.90
N ILE A 192 -27.02 22.44 -1.64
CA ILE A 192 -27.66 21.34 -0.90
C ILE A 192 -29.14 21.18 -1.22
N GLU A 193 -29.79 22.15 -1.86
CA GLU A 193 -31.24 22.11 -2.10
C GLU A 193 -31.60 20.96 -3.06
N GLN A 194 -30.73 20.67 -4.02
CA GLN A 194 -30.87 19.56 -4.96
C GLN A 194 -30.87 18.19 -4.27
N PHE A 195 -30.18 18.07 -3.14
CA PHE A 195 -30.04 16.83 -2.39
C PHE A 195 -31.27 16.52 -1.52
N LYS A 196 -31.99 17.54 -1.04
CA LYS A 196 -33.06 17.36 -0.04
C LYS A 196 -34.10 16.31 -0.42
N PRO A 197 -34.70 16.32 -1.64
CA PRO A 197 -35.78 15.38 -1.96
C PRO A 197 -35.32 13.92 -1.97
N ALA A 198 -34.10 13.65 -2.44
CA ALA A 198 -33.55 12.30 -2.50
C ALA A 198 -33.09 11.82 -1.11
N VAL A 199 -32.42 12.69 -0.35
CA VAL A 199 -32.00 12.40 1.02
C VAL A 199 -33.22 12.20 1.94
N ASP A 200 -34.31 12.93 1.74
CA ASP A 200 -35.53 12.74 2.54
C ASP A 200 -36.16 11.37 2.33
N LYS A 201 -36.25 10.92 1.08
CA LYS A 201 -36.73 9.56 0.76
C LYS A 201 -35.81 8.49 1.33
N PHE A 202 -34.50 8.69 1.20
CA PHE A 202 -33.51 7.78 1.79
C PHE A 202 -33.66 7.71 3.31
N ALA A 203 -33.75 8.85 3.99
CA ALA A 203 -33.89 8.90 5.44
C ALA A 203 -35.21 8.28 5.91
N GLU A 204 -36.31 8.48 5.17
CA GLU A 204 -37.58 7.79 5.45
C GLU A 204 -37.42 6.27 5.34
N ALA A 205 -36.76 5.77 4.28
CA ALA A 205 -36.51 4.35 4.10
C ALA A 205 -35.63 3.79 5.24
N MET A 206 -34.55 4.48 5.62
CA MET A 206 -33.64 4.02 6.68
C MET A 206 -34.22 4.14 8.09
N SER A 207 -35.32 4.87 8.26
CA SER A 207 -36.06 4.95 9.53
C SER A 207 -37.04 3.78 9.74
N ARG A 208 -37.19 2.88 8.76
CA ARG A 208 -38.07 1.71 8.87
C ARG A 208 -37.35 0.55 9.54
N PHE A 209 -38.14 -0.35 10.13
CA PHE A 209 -37.66 -1.64 10.62
C PHE A 209 -37.65 -2.65 9.47
N TYR A 210 -36.56 -3.41 9.38
CA TYR A 210 -36.37 -4.48 8.40
C TYR A 210 -36.10 -5.77 9.14
N LEU A 211 -36.57 -6.90 8.59
CA LEU A 211 -36.35 -8.20 9.21
C LEU A 211 -34.91 -8.68 8.97
N PHE A 212 -34.39 -8.38 7.77
CA PHE A 212 -33.06 -8.79 7.35
C PHE A 212 -32.24 -7.60 6.82
N GLU A 213 -30.91 -7.68 6.91
CA GLU A 213 -30.00 -6.60 6.50
C GLU A 213 -30.03 -6.37 4.98
N ASP A 214 -30.28 -7.42 4.19
CA ASP A 214 -30.40 -7.33 2.74
C ASP A 214 -31.69 -6.61 2.30
N GLU A 215 -32.81 -6.76 3.03
CA GLU A 215 -34.01 -5.96 2.80
C GLU A 215 -33.75 -4.46 3.02
N ARG A 216 -33.02 -4.10 4.09
CA ARG A 216 -32.62 -2.72 4.37
C ARG A 216 -31.71 -2.18 3.26
N ARG A 217 -30.71 -2.97 2.83
CA ARG A 217 -29.85 -2.66 1.70
C ARG A 217 -30.67 -2.43 0.44
N ASP A 218 -31.61 -3.31 0.11
CA ASP A 218 -32.40 -3.23 -1.12
C ASP A 218 -33.33 -2.01 -1.15
N ALA A 219 -33.79 -1.56 0.02
CA ALA A 219 -34.54 -0.31 0.15
C ALA A 219 -33.65 0.93 0.04
N GLY A 220 -32.45 0.91 0.64
CA GLY A 220 -31.56 2.08 0.71
C GLY A 220 -30.69 2.28 -0.54
N LEU A 221 -30.24 1.20 -1.16
CA LEU A 221 -29.26 1.22 -2.25
C LEU A 221 -29.73 2.02 -3.49
N PRO A 222 -30.96 1.86 -4.01
CA PRO A 222 -31.44 2.67 -5.13
C PRO A 222 -31.48 4.17 -4.79
N LEU A 223 -31.81 4.50 -3.54
CA LEU A 223 -31.89 5.88 -3.08
C LEU A 223 -30.50 6.50 -2.91
N LEU A 224 -29.51 5.75 -2.42
CA LEU A 224 -28.11 6.18 -2.43
C LEU A 224 -27.59 6.44 -3.85
N ASN A 225 -27.92 5.56 -4.80
CA ASN A 225 -27.54 5.77 -6.20
C ASN A 225 -28.15 7.06 -6.78
N ILE A 226 -29.41 7.37 -6.46
CA ILE A 226 -30.03 8.63 -6.85
C ILE A 226 -29.28 9.81 -6.22
N ILE A 227 -28.97 9.76 -4.93
CA ILE A 227 -28.27 10.83 -4.21
C ILE A 227 -26.88 11.09 -4.79
N LEU A 228 -26.07 10.03 -4.96
CA LEU A 228 -24.70 10.15 -5.43
C LEU A 228 -24.62 10.57 -6.90
N ALA A 229 -25.66 10.29 -7.69
CA ALA A 229 -25.76 10.74 -9.07
C ALA A 229 -26.15 12.22 -9.24
N ILE A 230 -26.54 12.95 -8.17
CA ILE A 230 -26.98 14.36 -8.28
C ILE A 230 -25.88 15.27 -8.84
N ARG A 231 -24.63 15.08 -8.39
CA ARG A 231 -23.46 15.80 -8.95
C ARG A 231 -22.77 15.05 -10.07
N GLY A 232 -23.21 13.83 -10.34
CA GLY A 232 -22.63 12.98 -11.34
C GLY A 232 -22.85 13.52 -12.75
N GLY A 233 -21.75 13.81 -13.45
CA GLY A 233 -21.76 13.66 -14.91
C GLY A 233 -22.09 12.21 -15.30
N ALA A 234 -22.25 11.94 -16.59
CA ALA A 234 -22.73 10.65 -17.14
C ALA A 234 -21.90 9.38 -16.79
N ALA A 235 -20.85 9.48 -15.99
CA ALA A 235 -19.89 8.40 -15.70
C ALA A 235 -19.75 8.03 -14.21
N THR A 236 -20.68 8.43 -13.33
CA THR A 236 -20.56 8.12 -11.89
C THR A 236 -20.80 6.62 -11.65
N PRO A 237 -19.86 5.88 -11.03
CA PRO A 237 -20.04 4.47 -10.75
C PRO A 237 -21.21 4.21 -9.78
N LEU A 238 -22.18 3.44 -10.25
CA LEU A 238 -23.32 3.04 -9.42
C LEU A 238 -22.89 2.02 -8.36
N LEU A 239 -23.43 2.17 -7.16
CA LEU A 239 -23.35 1.16 -6.12
C LEU A 239 -24.13 -0.08 -6.54
N SER A 240 -23.51 -1.23 -6.36
CA SER A 240 -24.08 -2.55 -6.55
C SER A 240 -24.04 -3.33 -5.25
N ALA A 241 -24.99 -4.25 -5.05
CA ALA A 241 -24.99 -5.12 -3.88
C ALA A 241 -23.71 -5.95 -3.82
N ALA A 242 -23.03 -5.97 -2.67
CA ALA A 242 -21.84 -6.76 -2.48
C ALA A 242 -22.21 -8.25 -2.39
N ALA A 243 -21.51 -9.08 -3.16
CA ALA A 243 -21.57 -10.53 -3.10
C ALA A 243 -20.19 -11.09 -2.75
N ILE A 244 -19.74 -10.83 -1.53
CA ILE A 244 -18.47 -11.36 -1.02
C ILE A 244 -18.77 -12.49 -0.03
N GLY A 245 -18.63 -13.73 -0.52
CA GLY A 245 -18.99 -14.93 0.24
C GLY A 245 -20.50 -15.02 0.50
N SER A 246 -20.88 -15.34 1.74
CA SER A 246 -22.28 -15.44 2.17
C SER A 246 -22.88 -14.13 2.67
N VAL A 247 -22.07 -13.07 2.81
CA VAL A 247 -22.52 -11.77 3.35
C VAL A 247 -23.18 -10.97 2.23
N ARG A 248 -24.42 -10.53 2.47
CA ARG A 248 -25.24 -9.77 1.52
C ARG A 248 -25.60 -8.38 2.04
N SER A 249 -25.10 -7.95 3.19
CA SER A 249 -25.51 -6.68 3.81
C SER A 249 -24.83 -5.44 3.22
N GLY A 250 -23.74 -5.62 2.46
CA GLY A 250 -22.95 -4.51 1.93
C GLY A 250 -23.33 -4.10 0.50
N ALA A 251 -22.82 -2.95 0.07
CA ALA A 251 -22.82 -2.49 -1.32
C ALA A 251 -21.50 -1.80 -1.64
N HIS A 252 -21.11 -1.77 -2.91
CA HIS A 252 -19.92 -1.05 -3.34
C HIS A 252 -20.04 -0.59 -4.79
N SER A 253 -19.27 0.43 -5.15
CA SER A 253 -19.04 0.84 -6.53
C SER A 253 -17.56 0.70 -6.85
N VAL A 254 -17.26 0.34 -8.10
CA VAL A 254 -15.89 0.18 -8.59
C VAL A 254 -15.57 1.21 -9.67
N GLY A 255 -14.35 1.70 -9.66
CA GLY A 255 -13.83 2.59 -10.70
C GLY A 255 -13.32 1.79 -11.89
N ARG A 256 -12.83 2.50 -12.91
CA ARG A 256 -12.21 1.89 -14.10
C ARG A 256 -10.92 1.10 -13.79
N HIS A 257 -10.32 1.37 -12.62
CA HIS A 257 -9.18 0.61 -12.09
C HIS A 257 -9.60 -0.69 -11.38
N ASP A 258 -10.88 -1.08 -11.46
CA ASP A 258 -11.51 -2.23 -10.78
C ASP A 258 -11.47 -2.19 -9.24
N GLY A 259 -10.99 -1.09 -8.65
CA GLY A 259 -10.98 -0.88 -7.21
C GLY A 259 -12.16 -0.07 -6.70
N PRO A 260 -12.39 -0.11 -5.38
CA PRO A 260 -13.52 0.54 -4.73
C PRO A 260 -13.44 2.07 -4.87
N ILE A 261 -14.58 2.68 -5.18
CA ILE A 261 -14.79 4.13 -5.09
C ILE A 261 -15.63 4.45 -3.85
N THR A 262 -16.64 3.64 -3.60
CA THR A 262 -17.49 3.75 -2.41
C THR A 262 -17.83 2.35 -1.90
N VAL A 263 -17.79 2.18 -0.58
CA VAL A 263 -18.23 0.96 0.11
C VAL A 263 -19.26 1.34 1.17
N VAL A 264 -20.36 0.60 1.22
CA VAL A 264 -21.50 0.86 2.10
C VAL A 264 -21.84 -0.39 2.89
N GLU A 265 -21.98 -0.27 4.21
CA GLU A 265 -22.48 -1.34 5.08
C GLU A 265 -23.86 -1.00 5.64
N PHE A 266 -24.82 -1.90 5.46
CA PHE A 266 -26.15 -1.80 6.06
C PHE A 266 -26.28 -2.77 7.23
N LYS A 267 -26.71 -2.27 8.40
CA LYS A 267 -26.98 -3.07 9.60
C LYS A 267 -28.33 -2.67 10.19
N ASN A 268 -29.09 -3.63 10.71
CA ASN A 268 -30.44 -3.37 11.18
C ASN A 268 -30.52 -2.66 12.52
N GLU A 269 -29.72 -3.07 13.50
CA GLU A 269 -29.74 -2.52 14.86
C GLU A 269 -28.32 -2.48 15.42
N LEU A 270 -28.05 -1.56 16.36
CA LEU A 270 -26.79 -1.52 17.13
C LEU A 270 -26.64 -2.72 18.06
N ASN A 271 -27.74 -3.21 18.63
CA ASN A 271 -27.76 -4.38 19.48
C ASN A 271 -27.67 -5.65 18.62
N GLY A 272 -26.71 -6.53 18.91
CA GLY A 272 -26.51 -7.76 18.14
C GLY A 272 -25.56 -7.62 16.95
N ILE A 273 -24.95 -6.45 16.73
CA ILE A 273 -23.84 -6.30 15.79
C ILE A 273 -22.65 -7.12 16.30
N GLY A 274 -22.47 -8.30 15.72
CA GLY A 274 -21.32 -9.17 16.00
C GLY A 274 -20.02 -8.70 15.35
N ALA A 275 -20.09 -7.71 14.44
CA ALA A 275 -19.00 -7.27 13.58
C ALA A 275 -18.99 -5.74 13.40
N LEU A 276 -17.86 -5.09 13.67
CA LEU A 276 -17.69 -3.64 13.54
C LEU A 276 -17.89 -3.17 12.09
N PRO A 277 -18.93 -2.38 11.76
CA PRO A 277 -19.30 -2.14 10.35
C PRO A 277 -18.23 -1.39 9.54
N HIS A 278 -17.52 -0.42 10.13
CA HIS A 278 -16.42 0.26 9.43
C HIS A 278 -15.23 -0.67 9.16
N VAL A 279 -14.97 -1.65 10.02
CA VAL A 279 -13.94 -2.68 9.78
C VAL A 279 -14.39 -3.63 8.67
N GLU A 280 -15.68 -3.97 8.64
CA GLU A 280 -16.27 -4.79 7.58
C GLU A 280 -16.18 -4.09 6.22
N ALA A 281 -16.46 -2.78 6.16
CA ALA A 281 -16.27 -1.96 4.97
C ALA A 281 -14.81 -1.99 4.46
N VAL A 282 -13.84 -1.88 5.36
CA VAL A 282 -12.40 -1.96 5.03
C VAL A 282 -12.02 -3.34 4.50
N ALA A 283 -12.51 -4.40 5.14
CA ALA A 283 -12.27 -5.76 4.68
C ALA A 283 -12.91 -6.00 3.30
N ASN A 284 -14.13 -5.50 3.05
CA ASN A 284 -14.75 -5.55 1.73
C ASN A 284 -13.90 -4.85 0.66
N ALA A 285 -13.39 -3.65 0.95
CA ALA A 285 -12.45 -2.96 0.07
C ALA A 285 -11.14 -3.75 -0.14
N ALA A 286 -10.60 -4.38 0.90
CA ALA A 286 -9.40 -5.21 0.79
C ALA A 286 -9.59 -6.41 -0.13
N HIS A 287 -10.76 -7.07 -0.08
CA HIS A 287 -11.12 -8.13 -1.02
C HIS A 287 -11.20 -7.63 -2.47
N LEU A 288 -11.75 -6.43 -2.69
CA LEU A 288 -11.80 -5.82 -4.02
C LEU A 288 -10.40 -5.50 -4.53
N HIS A 289 -9.61 -4.77 -3.74
CA HIS A 289 -8.22 -4.44 -4.08
C HIS A 289 -7.35 -5.68 -4.36
N ALA A 290 -7.51 -6.74 -3.57
CA ALA A 290 -6.76 -7.99 -3.75
C ALA A 290 -7.07 -8.70 -5.08
N ARG A 291 -8.19 -8.38 -5.74
CA ARG A 291 -8.56 -8.94 -7.05
C ARG A 291 -8.10 -8.10 -8.24
N ILE A 292 -7.58 -6.90 -8.00
CA ILE A 292 -7.09 -6.01 -9.06
C ILE A 292 -5.78 -6.54 -9.62
N ASP A 293 -5.80 -7.14 -10.81
CA ASP A 293 -4.58 -7.64 -11.46
C ASP A 293 -4.11 -6.76 -12.62
N GLY A 294 -5.01 -6.04 -13.30
CA GLY A 294 -4.67 -5.16 -14.43
C GLY A 294 -3.95 -3.87 -14.03
N TRP A 295 -4.14 -3.42 -12.78
CA TRP A 295 -3.70 -2.10 -12.31
C TRP A 295 -2.80 -2.17 -11.07
N ARG A 296 -2.00 -3.24 -10.95
CA ARG A 296 -1.15 -3.48 -9.76
C ARG A 296 -0.13 -2.37 -9.48
N HIS A 297 0.30 -1.63 -10.50
CA HIS A 297 1.25 -0.52 -10.34
C HIS A 297 0.66 0.64 -9.51
N LEU A 298 -0.66 0.85 -9.53
CA LEU A 298 -1.32 1.90 -8.74
C LEU A 298 -1.06 1.74 -7.24
N PHE A 299 -0.89 0.50 -6.75
CA PHE A 299 -0.57 0.23 -5.35
C PHE A 299 0.83 0.69 -4.92
N GLN A 300 1.69 1.00 -5.89
CA GLN A 300 3.01 1.55 -5.65
C GLN A 300 3.05 3.05 -5.89
N GLU A 301 2.23 3.56 -6.80
CA GLU A 301 2.27 4.95 -7.26
C GLU A 301 1.29 5.86 -6.53
N TRP A 302 0.25 5.29 -5.93
CA TRP A 302 -0.87 6.05 -5.40
C TRP A 302 -1.36 5.53 -4.06
N ARG A 303 -1.87 6.45 -3.24
CA ARG A 303 -2.62 6.14 -2.02
C ARG A 303 -4.08 6.08 -2.40
N ILE A 304 -4.60 4.88 -2.58
CA ILE A 304 -5.91 4.67 -3.18
C ILE A 304 -7.00 5.08 -2.17
N PRO A 305 -7.70 6.21 -2.36
CA PRO A 305 -8.75 6.67 -1.47
C PRO A 305 -10.10 6.09 -1.90
N TYR A 306 -10.99 5.89 -0.94
CA TYR A 306 -12.39 5.57 -1.19
C TYR A 306 -13.28 6.09 -0.06
N LEU A 307 -14.55 6.26 -0.40
CA LEU A 307 -15.58 6.67 0.56
C LEU A 307 -16.17 5.45 1.26
N GLY A 308 -16.13 5.42 2.59
CA GLY A 308 -16.89 4.47 3.40
C GLY A 308 -18.19 5.08 3.91
N ILE A 309 -19.30 4.34 3.87
CA ILE A 309 -20.57 4.73 4.47
C ILE A 309 -21.07 3.57 5.33
N THR A 310 -21.46 3.83 6.58
CA THR A 310 -22.17 2.84 7.39
C THR A 310 -23.56 3.35 7.71
N ILE A 311 -24.55 2.48 7.53
CA ILE A 311 -25.94 2.74 7.85
C ILE A 311 -26.35 1.69 8.87
N ILE A 312 -26.52 2.13 10.11
CA ILE A 312 -26.80 1.26 11.25
C ILE A 312 -28.08 1.75 11.88
N ASP A 313 -29.12 0.91 11.82
CA ASP A 313 -30.47 1.36 12.15
C ASP A 313 -30.80 2.65 11.36
N HIS A 314 -31.20 3.71 12.05
CA HIS A 314 -31.52 4.99 11.45
C HIS A 314 -30.31 5.94 11.40
N GLU A 315 -29.11 5.51 11.78
CA GLU A 315 -27.90 6.35 11.80
C GLU A 315 -27.04 6.14 10.56
N VAL A 316 -26.50 7.25 10.02
CA VAL A 316 -25.57 7.25 8.89
C VAL A 316 -24.25 7.87 9.33
N ARG A 317 -23.15 7.27 8.91
CA ARG A 317 -21.80 7.82 9.13
C ARG A 317 -20.95 7.67 7.88
N PHE A 318 -20.16 8.69 7.60
CA PHE A 318 -19.23 8.74 6.47
C PHE A 318 -17.80 8.61 6.98
N TYR A 319 -16.99 7.88 6.22
CA TYR A 319 -15.60 7.58 6.55
C TYR A 319 -14.71 7.91 5.37
N ALA A 320 -13.60 8.58 5.66
CA ALA A 320 -12.46 8.67 4.76
C ALA A 320 -11.62 7.42 4.96
N ILE A 321 -11.40 6.68 3.86
CA ILE A 321 -10.56 5.49 3.91
C ILE A 321 -9.54 5.55 2.79
N VAL A 322 -8.29 5.26 3.13
CA VAL A 322 -7.19 5.27 2.16
C VAL A 322 -6.27 4.06 2.38
N LEU A 323 -5.89 3.42 1.28
CA LEU A 323 -4.88 2.38 1.27
C LEU A 323 -3.48 3.00 1.24
N LEU A 324 -2.68 2.72 2.27
CA LEU A 324 -1.30 3.18 2.44
C LEU A 324 -0.35 1.98 2.30
N GLY A 325 0.11 1.73 1.08
CA GLY A 325 0.85 0.51 0.74
C GLY A 325 -0.05 -0.71 0.83
N HIS A 326 -0.01 -1.43 1.95
CA HIS A 326 -0.86 -2.60 2.22
C HIS A 326 -1.80 -2.44 3.44
N GLN A 327 -1.71 -1.31 4.17
CA GLN A 327 -2.53 -1.03 5.35
C GLN A 327 -3.60 0.01 5.06
N TYR A 328 -4.69 0.02 5.81
CA TYR A 328 -5.77 0.98 5.65
C TYR A 328 -5.76 2.02 6.76
N ARG A 329 -5.86 3.30 6.40
CA ARG A 329 -6.17 4.40 7.33
C ARG A 329 -7.66 4.72 7.21
N VAL A 330 -8.34 4.74 8.35
CA VAL A 330 -9.80 4.93 8.44
C VAL A 330 -10.08 6.03 9.45
N VAL A 331 -10.81 7.07 9.02
CA VAL A 331 -11.21 8.18 9.89
C VAL A 331 -12.68 8.51 9.63
N SER A 332 -13.44 8.76 10.70
CA SER A 332 -14.82 9.21 10.59
C SER A 332 -14.86 10.67 10.15
N LEU A 333 -15.48 10.95 8.99
CA LEU A 333 -15.67 12.31 8.48
C LEU A 333 -16.85 13.02 9.11
N THR A 334 -17.82 12.25 9.64
CA THR A 334 -18.99 12.78 10.33
C THR A 334 -19.21 12.06 11.66
N PRO A 335 -19.95 12.64 12.62
CA PRO A 335 -20.59 11.86 13.68
C PRO A 335 -21.65 10.90 13.06
N ALA A 336 -22.29 10.08 13.91
CA ALA A 336 -23.52 9.41 13.49
C ALA A 336 -24.61 10.47 13.29
N LEU A 337 -25.18 10.53 12.09
CA LEU A 337 -26.25 11.45 11.71
C LEU A 337 -27.55 10.67 11.66
N SER A 338 -28.57 11.10 12.41
CA SER A 338 -29.86 10.43 12.43
C SER A 338 -30.68 10.71 11.16
N CYS A 339 -31.29 9.66 10.62
CA CYS A 339 -32.35 9.75 9.62
C CYS A 339 -33.69 10.13 10.23
N LEU A 340 -33.86 10.13 11.56
CA LEU A 340 -35.14 10.47 12.18
C LEU A 340 -35.42 11.96 12.07
N GLN A 341 -36.64 12.31 11.61
CA GLN A 341 -37.00 13.72 11.39
C GLN A 341 -37.02 14.55 12.68
N SER A 342 -37.38 13.94 13.81
CA SER A 342 -37.44 14.60 15.12
C SER A 342 -36.09 14.72 15.81
N ALA A 343 -35.03 14.08 15.30
CA ALA A 343 -33.71 14.12 15.91
C ALA A 343 -33.13 15.55 15.89
N SER A 344 -32.64 16.00 17.05
CA SER A 344 -32.01 17.32 17.24
C SER A 344 -32.81 18.49 16.63
N SER A 345 -34.14 18.43 16.69
CA SER A 345 -35.06 19.43 16.12
C SER A 345 -34.81 19.71 14.62
N GLY A 346 -34.43 18.68 13.86
CA GLY A 346 -34.16 18.76 12.42
C GLY A 346 -32.74 19.20 12.05
N LYS A 347 -31.89 19.59 13.02
CA LYS A 347 -30.48 19.98 12.75
C LYS A 347 -29.67 18.83 12.16
N GLU A 348 -29.92 17.60 12.61
CA GLU A 348 -29.26 16.41 12.06
C GLU A 348 -29.67 16.12 10.62
N ARG A 349 -30.90 16.45 10.24
CA ARG A 349 -31.35 16.34 8.86
C ARG A 349 -30.61 17.31 7.95
N GLU A 350 -30.40 18.56 8.38
CA GLU A 350 -29.59 19.53 7.64
C GLU A 350 -28.13 19.07 7.51
N ALA A 351 -27.55 18.51 8.57
CA ALA A 351 -26.22 17.92 8.53
C ALA A 351 -26.15 16.72 7.56
N LEU A 352 -27.20 15.90 7.50
CA LEU A 352 -27.29 14.77 6.57
C LEU A 352 -27.32 15.23 5.10
N TYR A 353 -28.04 16.32 4.78
CA TYR A 353 -28.01 16.91 3.43
C TYR A 353 -26.60 17.33 3.03
N ARG A 354 -25.89 18.04 3.93
CA ARG A 354 -24.51 18.48 3.67
C ARG A 354 -23.57 17.30 3.53
N ALA A 355 -23.71 16.27 4.35
CA ALA A 355 -22.87 15.08 4.30
C ALA A 355 -23.04 14.30 3.00
N PHE A 356 -24.27 14.14 2.51
CA PHE A 356 -24.49 13.53 1.21
C PHE A 356 -24.00 14.38 0.04
N ALA A 357 -24.12 15.70 0.14
CA ALA A 357 -23.58 16.60 -0.87
C ALA A 357 -22.04 16.52 -0.91
N ALA A 358 -21.39 16.57 0.25
CA ALA A 358 -19.94 16.39 0.40
C ALA A 358 -19.47 15.00 -0.08
N ALA A 359 -20.25 13.94 0.22
CA ALA A 359 -19.96 12.58 -0.22
C ALA A 359 -20.02 12.43 -1.75
N SER A 360 -20.99 13.08 -2.39
CA SER A 360 -21.12 13.07 -3.85
C SER A 360 -19.95 13.81 -4.53
N GLU A 361 -19.52 14.94 -3.98
CA GLU A 361 -18.32 15.66 -4.47
C GLU A 361 -17.04 14.85 -4.26
N LEU A 362 -16.86 14.26 -3.07
CA LEU A 362 -15.72 13.38 -2.79
C LEU A 362 -15.69 12.18 -3.74
N GLN A 363 -16.84 11.56 -4.02
CA GLN A 363 -16.92 10.47 -4.99
C GLN A 363 -16.48 10.93 -6.39
N ALA A 364 -16.94 12.10 -6.84
CA ALA A 364 -16.56 12.67 -8.13
C ALA A 364 -15.05 12.94 -8.21
N HIS A 365 -14.44 13.47 -7.13
CA HIS A 365 -12.99 13.68 -7.04
C HIS A 365 -12.22 12.35 -7.14
N ILE A 366 -12.63 11.32 -6.39
CA ILE A 366 -11.97 10.02 -6.44
C ILE A 366 -12.04 9.44 -7.86
N VAL A 367 -13.19 9.54 -8.53
CA VAL A 367 -13.35 9.07 -9.93
C VAL A 367 -12.44 9.86 -10.89
N ALA A 368 -12.35 11.18 -10.73
CA ALA A 368 -11.48 12.01 -11.56
C ALA A 368 -9.99 11.66 -11.36
N ASP A 369 -9.57 11.44 -10.11
CA ASP A 369 -8.19 11.07 -9.79
C ASP A 369 -7.84 9.66 -10.28
N VAL A 370 -8.79 8.72 -10.24
CA VAL A 370 -8.63 7.42 -10.89
C VAL A 370 -8.34 7.60 -12.38
N GLU A 371 -9.15 8.37 -13.10
CA GLU A 371 -8.89 8.60 -14.52
C GLU A 371 -7.57 9.33 -14.76
N LEU A 372 -7.19 10.26 -13.88
CA LEU A 372 -5.89 10.94 -13.96
C LEU A 372 -4.73 9.95 -13.83
N HIS A 373 -4.72 9.09 -12.82
CA HIS A 373 -3.64 8.10 -12.61
C HIS A 373 -3.62 7.01 -13.68
N LEU A 374 -4.78 6.61 -14.22
CA LEU A 374 -4.84 5.65 -15.33
C LEU A 374 -4.25 6.23 -16.63
N ASN A 375 -4.40 7.53 -16.85
CA ASN A 375 -3.90 8.21 -18.05
C ASN A 375 -2.49 8.79 -17.87
N THR A 376 -2.08 9.10 -16.64
CA THR A 376 -0.81 9.73 -16.28
C THR A 376 -0.21 9.02 -15.05
N PRO A 377 0.47 7.88 -15.24
CA PRO A 377 1.09 7.14 -14.14
C PRO A 377 2.11 8.00 -13.40
N SER A 378 2.07 7.93 -12.07
CA SER A 378 3.00 8.68 -11.20
C SER A 378 4.26 7.87 -10.95
N SER A 379 5.33 8.50 -10.45
CA SER A 379 6.46 7.72 -9.95
C SER A 379 6.05 6.93 -8.70
N PRO A 380 6.57 5.70 -8.52
CA PRO A 380 6.31 4.92 -7.31
C PRO A 380 6.66 5.72 -6.04
N ILE A 381 5.77 5.65 -5.05
CA ILE A 381 5.97 6.15 -3.70
C ILE A 381 7.11 5.34 -3.07
N PRO A 382 8.20 5.98 -2.62
CA PRO A 382 9.31 5.28 -1.99
C PRO A 382 8.85 4.46 -0.78
N ASP A 383 9.45 3.28 -0.59
CA ASP A 383 9.10 2.42 0.53
C ASP A 383 9.22 3.13 1.88
N GLY A 384 8.25 2.89 2.75
CA GLY A 384 8.14 3.57 4.05
C GLY A 384 7.56 4.99 4.01
N THR A 385 7.44 5.62 2.84
CA THR A 385 6.89 6.99 2.73
C THR A 385 5.38 7.06 2.51
N TYR A 386 4.70 5.91 2.36
CA TYR A 386 3.24 5.83 2.26
C TYR A 386 2.49 6.49 3.43
N ARG A 387 3.15 6.62 4.59
CA ARG A 387 2.59 7.18 5.83
C ARG A 387 2.73 8.70 5.96
N LEU A 388 3.61 9.31 5.17
CA LEU A 388 3.91 10.74 5.19
C LEU A 388 3.33 11.40 3.95
N PRO A 389 2.94 12.68 3.97
CA PRO A 389 2.62 13.40 2.73
C PRO A 389 3.80 13.31 1.73
N ALA A 390 3.50 13.25 0.43
CA ALA A 390 4.52 13.12 -0.61
C ALA A 390 5.33 14.42 -0.73
N ILE A 391 6.33 14.59 0.14
CA ILE A 391 7.22 15.74 0.15
C ILE A 391 8.60 15.26 -0.25
N SER A 392 9.07 15.67 -1.43
CA SER A 392 10.22 15.04 -2.08
C SER A 392 11.59 15.67 -1.78
N LYS A 393 11.70 16.99 -1.48
CA LYS A 393 12.85 17.78 -0.92
C LYS A 393 12.81 19.23 -1.41
N LEU A 394 13.41 20.20 -0.70
CA LEU A 394 13.86 21.47 -1.31
C LEU A 394 15.09 22.08 -0.61
N CYS A 395 16.00 22.68 -1.38
CA CYS A 395 17.27 23.26 -0.90
C CYS A 395 17.10 24.64 -0.23
N ASN A 396 17.93 24.90 0.79
CA ASN A 396 17.99 26.19 1.50
C ASN A 396 18.52 27.32 0.59
N TYR A 397 17.87 28.48 0.60
CA TYR A 397 18.29 29.61 -0.24
C TYR A 397 19.59 30.22 0.30
N GLY A 398 20.65 30.17 -0.51
CA GLY A 398 21.98 30.70 -0.18
C GLY A 398 22.99 29.70 0.40
N SER A 399 22.61 28.43 0.59
CA SER A 399 23.55 27.36 0.94
C SER A 399 23.13 26.03 0.31
N PRO A 400 23.83 25.54 -0.73
CA PRO A 400 23.45 24.33 -1.47
C PRO A 400 23.56 23.01 -0.65
N SER A 401 23.93 23.06 0.63
CA SER A 401 24.12 21.88 1.49
C SER A 401 23.26 21.83 2.76
N GLY A 402 22.34 22.78 2.98
CA GLY A 402 21.43 22.77 4.13
C GLY A 402 19.96 22.57 3.72
N TYR A 403 19.17 21.86 4.54
CA TYR A 403 17.72 21.64 4.34
C TYR A 403 16.95 22.02 5.60
N ILE A 404 16.13 23.09 5.61
CA ILE A 404 15.18 23.37 6.70
C ILE A 404 14.01 24.21 6.15
N ASP A 405 12.78 23.79 6.48
CA ASP A 405 11.45 24.37 6.16
C ASP A 405 10.73 23.87 4.90
N PHE A 406 9.40 23.75 4.99
CA PHE A 406 8.52 23.22 3.94
C PHE A 406 7.71 24.36 3.33
N GLU A 407 7.59 24.40 2.01
CA GLU A 407 6.63 25.26 1.30
C GLU A 407 5.62 24.39 0.58
N ILE A 408 4.35 24.80 0.63
CA ILE A 408 3.26 24.18 -0.12
C ILE A 408 2.78 25.23 -1.12
N GLU A 409 2.98 24.98 -2.42
CA GLU A 409 2.41 25.82 -3.48
C GLU A 409 0.95 25.40 -3.69
N CYS A 410 0.02 26.33 -3.44
CA CYS A 410 -1.40 26.07 -3.57
C CYS A 410 -1.90 26.47 -4.96
N SER A 411 -2.50 25.50 -5.66
CA SER A 411 -3.08 25.71 -6.98
C SER A 411 -4.48 26.31 -6.84
N GLY A 412 -4.59 27.64 -6.96
CA GLY A 412 -5.86 28.35 -7.04
C GLY A 412 -5.74 29.62 -7.90
N ASP A 413 -6.87 30.28 -8.21
CA ASP A 413 -6.97 31.49 -9.06
C ASP A 413 -6.03 32.65 -8.65
N VAL A 414 -5.51 32.60 -7.42
CA VAL A 414 -4.41 33.45 -6.94
C VAL A 414 -3.33 32.55 -6.35
N LYS A 415 -2.16 32.49 -7.00
CA LYS A 415 -0.98 31.80 -6.47
C LYS A 415 -0.66 32.31 -5.06
N SER A 416 -0.89 31.47 -4.07
CA SER A 416 -0.63 31.77 -2.66
C SER A 416 0.43 30.79 -2.17
N LEU A 417 1.58 31.32 -1.75
CA LEU A 417 2.66 30.55 -1.14
C LEU A 417 2.36 30.35 0.34
N ILE A 418 2.29 29.08 0.78
CA ILE A 418 2.17 28.75 2.20
C ILE A 418 3.50 28.22 2.70
N LEU A 419 4.08 28.96 3.64
CA LEU A 419 5.27 28.55 4.38
C LEU A 419 4.85 27.73 5.59
N VAL A 420 5.27 26.46 5.62
CA VAL A 420 5.06 25.54 6.74
C VAL A 420 6.37 25.39 7.51
N LYS A 421 6.41 26.03 8.69
CA LYS A 421 7.57 26.03 9.57
C LYS A 421 7.35 25.11 10.76
N PHE A 422 8.29 24.21 11.02
CA PHE A 422 8.28 23.39 12.22
C PHE A 422 9.21 24.01 13.27
N SER A 423 8.66 24.37 14.43
CA SER A 423 9.43 24.90 15.55
C SER A 423 9.12 24.11 16.81
N ARG A 424 10.14 23.80 17.61
CA ARG A 424 9.97 23.13 18.93
C ARG A 424 9.17 23.99 19.91
N THR A 425 9.23 25.30 19.73
CA THR A 425 8.51 26.29 20.51
C THR A 425 8.05 27.39 19.58
N TYR A 426 6.76 27.66 19.54
CA TYR A 426 6.19 28.70 18.69
C TYR A 426 5.23 29.54 19.52
N CYS A 427 5.44 30.86 19.54
CA CYS A 427 4.57 31.80 20.26
C CYS A 427 3.58 32.41 19.27
N ILE A 428 2.37 31.85 19.25
CA ILE A 428 1.30 32.30 18.35
C ILE A 428 0.92 33.77 18.58
N GLU A 429 0.96 34.21 19.84
CA GLU A 429 0.60 35.58 20.26
C GLU A 429 1.60 36.61 19.73
N LEU A 430 2.91 36.30 19.82
CA LEU A 430 3.97 37.16 19.28
C LEU A 430 3.86 37.26 17.76
N HIS A 431 3.58 36.14 17.08
CA HIS A 431 3.43 36.15 15.63
C HIS A 431 2.17 36.91 15.19
N ASP A 432 1.04 36.76 15.89
CA ASP A 432 -0.18 37.54 15.63
C ASP A 432 0.07 39.05 15.84
N TYR A 433 0.84 39.41 16.87
CA TYR A 433 1.32 40.79 17.05
C TYR A 433 2.16 41.26 15.85
N CYS A 434 3.16 40.47 15.42
CA CYS A 434 3.96 40.80 14.24
C CYS A 434 3.14 40.89 12.95
N PHE A 435 2.14 40.04 12.75
CA PHE A 435 1.22 40.09 11.61
C PHE A 435 0.41 41.40 11.61
N LYS A 436 -0.15 41.80 12.76
CA LYS A 436 -0.88 43.07 12.91
C LYS A 436 -0.03 44.30 12.60
N GLN A 437 1.29 44.20 12.78
CA GLN A 437 2.26 45.25 12.43
C GLN A 437 2.79 45.15 10.99
N GLY A 438 2.32 44.17 10.19
CA GLY A 438 2.80 43.95 8.83
C GLY A 438 4.20 43.35 8.73
N HIS A 439 4.72 42.77 9.82
CA HIS A 439 6.07 42.20 9.93
C HIS A 439 6.11 40.67 9.82
N ALA A 440 4.96 40.00 9.81
CA ALA A 440 4.86 38.56 9.64
C ALA A 440 3.66 38.21 8.74
N PRO A 441 3.68 37.06 8.04
CA PRO A 441 2.52 36.59 7.29
C PRO A 441 1.41 36.12 8.25
N ARG A 442 0.18 36.02 7.75
CA ARG A 442 -0.94 35.47 8.54
C ARG A 442 -0.68 33.99 8.85
N ILE A 443 -0.83 33.59 10.11
CA ILE A 443 -0.88 32.16 10.46
C ILE A 443 -2.21 31.61 9.97
N LEU A 444 -2.16 30.52 9.23
CA LEU A 444 -3.33 29.74 8.87
C LEU A 444 -3.40 28.56 9.83
N GLY A 445 -4.54 28.43 10.53
CA GLY A 445 -4.88 27.17 11.18
C GLY A 445 -5.13 26.10 10.12
N PHE A 446 -5.05 24.83 10.50
CA PHE A 446 -5.28 23.70 9.59
C PHE A 446 -6.64 23.82 8.88
N GLU A 447 -7.66 24.23 9.64
CA GLU A 447 -9.03 24.50 9.19
C GLU A 447 -9.21 25.76 8.32
N HIS A 448 -8.11 26.46 7.99
CA HIS A 448 -8.11 27.69 7.21
C HIS A 448 -7.15 27.62 6.00
N LEU A 449 -6.65 26.44 5.64
CA LEU A 449 -5.87 26.25 4.43
C LEU A 449 -6.78 26.41 3.20
N PRO A 450 -6.39 27.19 2.17
CA PRO A 450 -7.14 27.28 0.92
C PRO A 450 -7.22 25.91 0.23
N GLY A 451 -8.39 25.54 -0.28
CA GLY A 451 -8.53 24.38 -1.17
C GLY A 451 -7.63 24.55 -2.40
N GLY A 452 -6.73 23.60 -2.64
CA GLY A 452 -5.72 23.65 -3.71
C GLY A 452 -4.26 23.47 -3.24
N CYS A 453 -4.00 23.52 -1.93
CA CYS A 453 -2.68 23.25 -1.36
C CYS A 453 -2.29 21.77 -1.35
N LEU A 454 -3.21 20.86 -1.67
CA LEU A 454 -3.01 19.41 -1.58
C LEU A 454 -3.42 18.68 -2.87
N SER A 455 -3.79 19.41 -3.93
CA SER A 455 -4.50 18.88 -5.10
C SER A 455 -3.62 18.23 -6.17
N HIS A 456 -2.30 18.17 -6.00
CA HIS A 456 -1.41 17.42 -6.89
C HIS A 456 -0.43 16.57 -6.08
N GLY A 457 -0.80 15.30 -5.89
CA GLY A 457 0.03 14.23 -5.37
C GLY A 457 -0.49 12.90 -5.88
#